data_AF-A0A4Q6E0S2-F1
#
_entry.id   AF-A0A4Q6E0S2-F1
#
_cell.length_a   1.000
_cell.length_b   1.000
_cell.length_c   1.000
_cell.angle_alpha   90.00
_cell.angle_beta   90.00
_cell.angle_gamma   90.00
#
_symmetry.space_group_name_H-M   'P 1'
#
loop_
_entity.id
_entity.type
_entity.pdbx_description
1 polymer ?
#
loop_
_entity_poly.entity_id
_entity_poly.type
_entity_poly.pdbx_seq_one_letter_code
_entity_poly.pdbx_strand_id
1 'polypeptide(L)'
;MRFNRVLLSCLLALIFTLNTACSLRVGEELEQTKITVNPAKEGCLANAGSILDRYFEGKIEEPELVAFWDCTEKAFTMFVQNTKGGAGDRYAPSELGAFLSKYFLEGKKIDPKLLAETMVLKQGLVGGSAETLSRAELEQILSLLRTVRLQSVKLRQFMPITASSFRERNFSADQFELALATFESSMGAIGKDLQNVQGAYTMDHAAAFLK
;
A
#
# COMPACT_ATOMS: atom_id res chain seq x y z
N MET A 1 -52.69 -0.04 49.61
CA MET A 1 -51.21 0.10 49.61
C MET A 1 -50.46 -1.20 49.24
N ARG A 2 -50.90 -1.97 48.23
CA ARG A 2 -50.20 -3.21 47.78
C ARG A 2 -49.54 -3.08 46.38
N PHE A 3 -49.96 -2.09 45.59
CA PHE A 3 -49.48 -1.88 44.23
C PHE A 3 -48.04 -1.34 44.17
N ASN A 4 -47.63 -0.55 45.18
CA ASN A 4 -46.32 0.10 45.22
C ASN A 4 -45.16 -0.86 45.57
N ARG A 5 -45.46 -2.05 46.11
CA ARG A 5 -44.44 -3.06 46.46
C ARG A 5 -44.06 -3.95 45.29
N VAL A 6 -44.98 -4.19 44.36
CA VAL A 6 -44.72 -5.04 43.17
C VAL A 6 -43.90 -4.28 42.13
N LEU A 7 -44.19 -2.99 41.92
CA LEU A 7 -43.41 -2.13 41.02
C LEU A 7 -41.97 -1.92 41.49
N LEU A 8 -41.75 -1.82 42.81
CA LEU A 8 -40.40 -1.66 43.39
C LEU A 8 -39.56 -2.94 43.27
N SER A 9 -40.17 -4.13 43.40
CA SER A 9 -39.47 -5.41 43.22
C SER A 9 -39.10 -5.69 41.76
N CYS A 10 -39.88 -5.23 40.77
CA CYS A 10 -39.50 -5.36 39.36
C CYS A 10 -38.35 -4.42 38.96
N LEU A 11 -38.28 -3.21 39.53
CA LEU A 11 -37.20 -2.26 39.23
C LEU A 11 -35.83 -2.72 39.78
N LEU A 12 -35.82 -3.40 40.93
CA LEU A 12 -34.59 -3.94 41.55
C LEU A 12 -34.06 -5.19 40.83
N ALA A 13 -34.93 -5.98 40.18
CA ALA A 13 -34.51 -7.15 39.40
C ALA A 13 -33.88 -6.76 38.04
N LEU A 14 -34.23 -5.61 37.47
CA LEU A 14 -33.72 -5.14 36.17
C LEU A 14 -32.28 -4.59 36.25
N ILE A 15 -31.82 -4.19 37.44
CA ILE A 15 -30.48 -3.58 37.63
C ILE A 15 -29.39 -4.66 37.78
N PHE A 16 -29.76 -5.90 38.14
CA PHE A 16 -28.79 -6.98 38.35
C PHE A 16 -28.37 -7.74 37.08
N THR A 17 -29.07 -7.57 35.95
CA THR A 17 -28.76 -8.27 34.69
C THR A 17 -27.81 -7.50 33.75
N LEU A 18 -27.37 -6.30 34.12
CA LEU A 18 -26.48 -5.46 33.31
C LEU A 18 -24.97 -5.61 33.63
N ASN A 19 -24.57 -6.55 34.49
CA ASN A 19 -23.19 -6.65 35.01
C ASN A 19 -22.41 -7.92 34.60
N THR A 20 -22.73 -8.57 33.50
CA THR A 20 -21.93 -9.72 33.00
C THR A 20 -21.48 -9.53 31.56
N ALA A 21 -20.52 -8.62 31.32
CA ALA A 21 -19.54 -8.74 30.22
C ALA A 21 -18.49 -7.60 30.22
N CYS A 22 -17.79 -7.38 31.34
CA CYS A 22 -16.45 -6.79 31.28
C CYS A 22 -15.45 -7.89 31.61
N SER A 23 -15.18 -8.77 30.64
CA SER A 23 -14.02 -9.66 30.68
C SER A 23 -12.77 -8.81 30.44
N LEU A 24 -12.26 -8.21 31.52
CA LEU A 24 -10.97 -7.53 31.52
C LEU A 24 -9.89 -8.62 31.45
N ARG A 25 -9.44 -8.96 30.25
CA ARG A 25 -8.35 -9.92 30.03
C ARG A 25 -7.01 -9.24 30.22
N VAL A 26 -6.64 -8.97 31.47
CA VAL A 26 -5.33 -8.45 31.85
C VAL A 26 -4.41 -9.63 32.09
N GLY A 27 -3.42 -9.82 31.22
CA GLY A 27 -2.37 -10.84 31.38
C GLY A 27 -2.36 -11.95 30.33
N GLU A 28 -3.25 -11.95 29.33
CA GLU A 28 -3.02 -12.76 28.14
C GLU A 28 -1.88 -12.12 27.34
N GLU A 29 -0.74 -12.79 27.28
CA GLU A 29 0.23 -12.57 26.21
C GLU A 29 -0.57 -12.74 24.92
N LEU A 30 -0.83 -11.62 24.22
CA LEU A 30 -1.49 -11.68 22.92
C LEU A 30 -0.69 -12.69 22.13
N GLU A 31 -1.28 -13.85 21.82
CA GLU A 31 -0.65 -14.78 20.90
C GLU A 31 -0.38 -13.95 19.65
N GLN A 32 0.90 -13.59 19.49
CA GLN A 32 1.40 -13.04 18.26
C GLN A 32 1.09 -14.15 17.28
N THR A 33 -0.01 -13.98 16.55
CA THR A 33 -0.45 -14.90 15.50
C THR A 33 0.79 -15.04 14.66
N LYS A 34 1.49 -16.18 14.81
CA LYS A 34 2.78 -16.40 14.20
C LYS A 34 2.49 -16.22 12.74
N ILE A 35 2.88 -15.08 12.18
CA ILE A 35 2.60 -14.82 10.78
C ILE A 35 3.35 -15.95 10.09
N THR A 36 2.60 -16.92 9.55
CA THR A 36 3.16 -18.05 8.82
C THR A 36 3.58 -17.52 7.46
N VAL A 37 4.50 -16.56 7.48
CA VAL A 37 5.29 -16.17 6.34
C VAL A 37 6.25 -17.32 6.14
N ASN A 38 6.17 -18.00 5.01
CA ASN A 38 7.14 -19.04 4.70
C ASN A 38 8.48 -18.33 4.44
N PRO A 39 9.45 -18.35 5.39
CA PRO A 39 10.64 -17.51 5.30
C PRO A 39 11.55 -17.94 4.15
N ALA A 40 11.35 -19.16 3.64
CA ALA A 40 12.10 -19.73 2.52
C ALA A 40 11.75 -19.11 1.15
N LYS A 41 10.78 -18.19 1.06
CA LYS A 41 10.33 -17.59 -0.22
C LYS A 41 10.30 -16.05 -0.26
N GLU A 42 10.64 -15.33 0.81
CA GLU A 42 10.32 -13.90 0.89
C GLU A 42 11.55 -13.02 1.16
N GLY A 43 12.15 -12.63 0.04
CA GLY A 43 13.12 -11.56 -0.16
C GLY A 43 12.86 -10.83 -1.49
N CYS A 44 11.66 -11.00 -2.04
CA CYS A 44 11.37 -10.64 -3.43
C CYS A 44 11.41 -9.14 -3.71
N LEU A 45 11.35 -8.28 -2.68
CA LEU A 45 11.59 -6.84 -2.82
C LEU A 45 13.05 -6.46 -2.54
N ALA A 46 13.91 -7.36 -2.10
CA ALA A 46 15.30 -7.05 -1.76
C ALA A 46 16.13 -6.57 -2.97
N ASN A 47 15.66 -6.87 -4.19
CA ASN A 47 16.22 -6.46 -5.47
C ASN A 47 15.29 -5.50 -6.25
N ALA A 48 14.35 -4.84 -5.57
CA ALA A 48 13.38 -3.95 -6.21
C ALA A 48 14.03 -2.89 -7.09
N GLY A 49 15.14 -2.27 -6.63
CA GLY A 49 15.90 -1.29 -7.44
C GLY A 49 16.37 -1.86 -8.77
N SER A 50 17.07 -3.01 -8.73
CA SER A 50 17.57 -3.68 -9.95
C SER A 50 16.45 -4.12 -10.91
N ILE A 51 15.28 -4.51 -10.38
CA ILE A 51 14.10 -4.84 -11.18
C ILE A 51 13.56 -3.59 -11.88
N LEU A 52 13.41 -2.47 -11.16
CA LEU A 52 12.93 -1.22 -11.72
C LEU A 52 13.91 -0.63 -12.74
N ASP A 53 15.21 -0.67 -12.46
CA ASP A 53 16.25 -0.23 -13.39
C ASP A 53 16.14 -1.00 -14.71
N ARG A 54 16.06 -2.33 -14.67
CA ARG A 54 15.91 -3.15 -15.87
C ARG A 54 14.57 -2.93 -16.57
N TYR A 55 13.51 -2.61 -15.84
CA TYR A 55 12.24 -2.22 -16.45
C TYR A 55 12.39 -0.95 -17.28
N PHE A 56 12.96 0.11 -16.71
CA PHE A 56 13.16 1.37 -17.43
C PHE A 56 14.20 1.24 -18.55
N GLU A 57 15.18 0.34 -18.41
CA GLU A 57 16.14 0.00 -19.46
C GLU A 57 15.56 -0.93 -20.55
N GLY A 58 14.32 -1.42 -20.40
CA GLY A 58 13.68 -2.31 -21.39
C GLY A 58 14.30 -3.72 -21.44
N LYS A 59 14.95 -4.15 -20.36
CA LYS A 59 15.67 -5.44 -20.24
C LYS A 59 14.94 -6.46 -19.38
N ILE A 60 13.74 -6.14 -18.90
CA ILE A 60 12.96 -7.03 -18.03
C ILE A 60 12.03 -7.94 -18.84
N GLU A 61 11.97 -9.20 -18.44
CA GLU A 61 11.02 -10.16 -18.97
C GLU A 61 9.66 -10.03 -18.28
N GLU A 62 8.59 -10.34 -19.00
CA GLU A 62 7.23 -10.21 -18.46
C GLU A 62 6.97 -11.05 -17.19
N PRO A 63 7.36 -12.34 -17.12
CA PRO A 63 7.12 -13.14 -15.92
C PRO A 63 7.82 -12.57 -14.69
N GLU A 64 8.98 -11.95 -14.89
CA GLU A 64 9.76 -11.34 -13.83
C GLU A 64 9.12 -10.05 -13.32
N LEU A 65 8.68 -9.18 -14.23
CA LEU A 65 7.93 -7.96 -13.88
C LEU A 65 6.63 -8.31 -13.14
N VAL A 66 5.93 -9.34 -13.61
CA VAL A 66 4.71 -9.83 -12.97
C VAL A 66 4.99 -10.34 -11.56
N ALA A 67 6.03 -11.15 -11.37
CA ALA A 67 6.43 -11.67 -10.06
C ALA A 67 6.80 -10.55 -9.06
N PHE A 68 7.44 -9.48 -9.54
CA PHE A 68 7.74 -8.30 -8.72
C PHE A 68 6.45 -7.63 -8.21
N TRP A 69 5.46 -7.42 -9.09
CA TRP A 69 4.20 -6.81 -8.70
C TRP A 69 3.37 -7.72 -7.79
N ASP A 70 3.33 -9.02 -8.06
CA ASP A 70 2.67 -10.00 -7.18
C ASP A 70 3.28 -9.99 -5.77
N CYS A 71 4.62 -9.92 -5.69
CA CYS A 71 5.33 -9.78 -4.43
C CYS A 71 4.96 -8.48 -3.70
N THR A 72 4.93 -7.35 -4.43
CA THR A 72 4.60 -6.04 -3.87
C THR A 72 3.17 -6.03 -3.32
N GLU A 73 2.19 -6.49 -4.11
CA GLU A 73 0.78 -6.57 -3.68
C GLU A 73 0.62 -7.49 -2.46
N LYS A 74 1.31 -8.63 -2.46
CA LYS A 74 1.32 -9.56 -1.32
C LYS A 74 1.89 -8.89 -0.06
N ALA A 75 2.97 -8.13 -0.17
CA ALA A 75 3.59 -7.44 0.96
C ALA A 75 2.62 -6.47 1.64
N PHE A 76 1.95 -5.62 0.86
CA PHE A 76 0.96 -4.68 1.38
C PHE A 76 -0.29 -5.40 1.92
N THR A 77 -0.77 -6.43 1.24
CA THR A 77 -1.92 -7.22 1.69
C THR A 77 -1.62 -7.90 3.03
N MET A 78 -0.45 -8.52 3.17
CA MET A 78 -0.04 -9.17 4.42
C MET A 78 0.18 -8.16 5.53
N PHE A 79 0.72 -6.97 5.24
CA PHE A 79 0.83 -5.91 6.23
C PHE A 79 -0.54 -5.52 6.81
N VAL A 80 -1.51 -5.25 5.94
CA VAL A 80 -2.89 -4.87 6.31
C VAL A 80 -3.60 -5.96 7.11
N GLN A 81 -3.39 -7.23 6.76
CA GLN A 81 -4.03 -8.37 7.41
C GLN A 81 -3.41 -8.73 8.77
N ASN A 82 -2.10 -8.54 8.93
CA ASN A 82 -1.36 -9.02 10.10
C ASN A 82 -0.92 -7.92 11.06
N THR A 83 -1.18 -6.65 10.73
CA THR A 83 -0.85 -5.51 11.59
C THR A 83 -2.14 -4.85 12.07
N LYS A 84 -2.29 -4.77 13.40
CA LYS A 84 -3.45 -4.13 14.04
C LYS A 84 -3.37 -2.60 14.06
N GLY A 85 -2.18 -2.03 13.83
CA GLY A 85 -1.89 -0.60 13.92
C GLY A 85 -1.74 -0.13 15.37
N GLY A 86 -0.75 0.73 15.65
CA GLY A 86 -0.51 1.24 17.00
C GLY A 86 -1.67 2.06 17.61
N ALA A 87 -2.59 2.56 16.77
CA ALA A 87 -3.74 3.38 17.19
C ALA A 87 -5.02 3.01 16.42
N GLY A 88 -5.43 1.73 16.47
CA GLY A 88 -6.56 1.23 15.68
C GLY A 88 -6.18 1.11 14.19
N ASP A 89 -7.02 1.58 13.27
CA ASP A 89 -6.75 1.50 11.82
C ASP A 89 -5.69 2.50 11.31
N ARG A 90 -4.76 2.93 12.18
CA ARG A 90 -3.64 3.81 11.85
C ARG A 90 -2.30 3.14 12.16
N TYR A 91 -1.38 3.28 11.22
CA TYR A 91 -0.06 2.69 11.20
C TYR A 91 1.00 3.77 11.15
N ALA A 92 2.05 3.64 11.96
CA ALA A 92 3.23 4.46 11.84
C ALA A 92 4.07 4.00 10.62
N PRO A 93 4.77 4.91 9.93
CA PRO A 93 5.65 4.55 8.81
C PRO A 93 6.70 3.51 9.22
N SER A 94 7.22 3.61 10.45
CA SER A 94 8.18 2.65 11.00
C SER A 94 7.62 1.23 11.15
N GLU A 95 6.31 1.06 11.37
CA GLU A 95 5.68 -0.27 11.45
C GLU A 95 5.70 -0.94 10.08
N LEU A 96 5.32 -0.20 9.02
CA LEU A 96 5.41 -0.68 7.64
C LEU A 96 6.88 -0.98 7.28
N GLY A 97 7.78 -0.06 7.61
CA GLY A 97 9.20 -0.20 7.36
C GLY A 97 9.78 -1.46 8.00
N ALA A 98 9.50 -1.68 9.28
CA ALA A 98 9.96 -2.87 10.02
C ALA A 98 9.35 -4.15 9.46
N PHE A 99 8.07 -4.13 9.08
CA PHE A 99 7.40 -5.28 8.47
C PHE A 99 8.04 -5.68 7.14
N LEU A 100 8.21 -4.72 6.22
CA LEU A 100 8.85 -4.97 4.92
C LEU A 100 10.30 -5.42 5.10
N SER A 101 11.04 -4.79 6.01
CA SER A 101 12.43 -5.16 6.32
C SER A 101 12.53 -6.62 6.77
N LYS A 102 11.62 -7.05 7.66
CA LYS A 102 11.63 -8.38 8.25
C LYS A 102 11.20 -9.47 7.28
N TYR A 103 10.20 -9.20 6.44
CA TYR A 103 9.52 -10.24 5.67
C TYR A 103 9.78 -10.19 4.16
N PHE A 104 10.15 -9.05 3.58
CA PHE A 104 10.22 -8.88 2.12
C PHE A 104 11.56 -8.36 1.59
N LEU A 105 12.41 -7.83 2.47
CA LEU A 105 13.70 -7.20 2.12
C LEU A 105 14.92 -7.95 2.69
N GLU A 106 14.78 -9.21 3.08
CA GLU A 106 15.90 -10.03 3.61
C GLU A 106 16.62 -9.38 4.80
N GLY A 107 15.88 -8.66 5.66
CA GLY A 107 16.45 -7.94 6.80
C GLY A 107 17.09 -6.60 6.46
N LYS A 108 17.18 -6.21 5.17
CA LYS A 108 17.62 -4.85 4.79
C LYS A 108 16.64 -3.83 5.35
N LYS A 109 17.16 -2.87 6.11
CA LYS A 109 16.36 -1.80 6.70
C LYS A 109 16.09 -0.72 5.66
N ILE A 110 14.87 -0.21 5.64
CA ILE A 110 14.52 0.99 4.89
C ILE A 110 15.05 2.21 5.65
N ASP A 111 15.71 3.11 4.94
CA ASP A 111 16.22 4.36 5.51
C ASP A 111 15.04 5.21 6.05
N PRO A 112 15.11 5.73 7.29
CA PRO A 112 14.04 6.55 7.86
C PRO A 112 13.67 7.78 7.01
N LYS A 113 14.64 8.38 6.32
CA LYS A 113 14.42 9.51 5.41
C LYS A 113 13.63 9.07 4.18
N LEU A 114 13.97 7.92 3.59
CA LEU A 114 13.21 7.36 2.47
C LEU A 114 11.77 7.04 2.87
N LEU A 115 11.57 6.53 4.09
CA LEU A 115 10.24 6.31 4.67
C LEU A 115 9.46 7.61 4.80
N ALA A 116 10.07 8.68 5.33
CA ALA A 116 9.44 9.99 5.43
C ALA A 116 9.09 10.59 4.06
N GLU A 117 10.01 10.51 3.08
CA GLU A 117 9.77 10.97 1.71
C GLU A 117 8.62 10.17 1.05
N THR A 118 8.57 8.86 1.29
CA THR A 118 7.46 8.00 0.83
C THR A 118 6.13 8.45 1.42
N MET A 119 6.11 8.90 2.68
CA MET A 119 4.89 9.39 3.32
C MET A 119 4.41 10.73 2.75
N VAL A 120 5.33 11.63 2.42
CA VAL A 120 5.00 12.89 1.72
C VAL A 120 4.45 12.58 0.32
N LEU A 121 5.08 11.66 -0.41
CA LEU A 121 4.58 11.21 -1.70
C LEU A 121 3.19 10.58 -1.58
N LYS A 122 3.02 9.68 -0.60
CA LYS A 122 1.73 9.05 -0.27
C LYS A 122 0.67 10.12 0.03
N GLN A 123 0.99 11.16 0.77
CA GLN A 123 0.07 12.26 1.01
C GLN A 123 -0.36 12.96 -0.30
N GLY A 124 0.54 13.09 -1.27
CA GLY A 124 0.19 13.65 -2.58
C GLY A 124 -0.65 12.73 -3.46
N LEU A 125 -0.44 11.42 -3.37
CA LEU A 125 -1.12 10.44 -4.21
C LEU A 125 -2.46 9.99 -3.65
N VAL A 126 -2.53 9.80 -2.34
CA VAL A 126 -3.72 9.27 -1.67
C VAL A 126 -4.24 10.14 -0.52
N GLY A 127 -3.68 11.33 -0.32
CA GLY A 127 -4.16 12.28 0.68
C GLY A 127 -3.78 11.93 2.13
N GLY A 128 -4.49 12.58 3.05
CA GLY A 128 -4.41 12.34 4.49
C GLY A 128 -3.12 12.86 5.15
N SER A 129 -2.61 12.09 6.12
CA SER A 129 -1.47 12.48 6.96
C SER A 129 -0.13 12.01 6.38
N ALA A 130 0.91 12.85 6.48
CA ALA A 130 2.29 12.46 6.21
C ALA A 130 2.93 11.66 7.38
N GLU A 131 2.26 11.58 8.53
CA GLU A 131 2.83 10.95 9.74
C GLU A 131 2.25 9.57 10.01
N THR A 132 1.12 9.22 9.38
CA THR A 132 0.44 7.94 9.59
C THR A 132 -0.19 7.42 8.30
N LEU A 133 -0.28 6.11 8.17
CA LEU A 133 -1.06 5.40 7.15
C LEU A 133 -2.35 4.90 7.79
N SER A 134 -3.48 5.08 7.14
CA SER A 134 -4.73 4.46 7.52
C SER A 134 -5.00 3.20 6.70
N ARG A 135 -5.85 2.31 7.19
CA ARG A 135 -6.30 1.14 6.42
C ARG A 135 -6.91 1.53 5.07
N ALA A 136 -7.74 2.56 5.04
CA ALA A 136 -8.37 3.06 3.82
C ALA A 136 -7.33 3.57 2.80
N GLU A 137 -6.31 4.29 3.25
CA GLU A 137 -5.20 4.74 2.38
C GLU A 137 -4.39 3.53 1.85
N LEU A 138 -4.16 2.50 2.65
CA LEU A 138 -3.49 1.27 2.19
C LEU A 138 -4.31 0.51 1.14
N GLU A 139 -5.63 0.48 1.28
CA GLU A 139 -6.52 -0.10 0.28
C GLU A 139 -6.49 0.69 -1.04
N GLN A 140 -6.42 2.04 -0.97
CA GLN A 140 -6.24 2.89 -2.14
C GLN A 140 -4.87 2.67 -2.80
N ILE A 141 -3.79 2.54 -2.01
CA ILE A 141 -2.45 2.21 -2.52
C ILE A 141 -2.48 0.84 -3.22
N LEU A 142 -3.13 -0.17 -2.63
CA LEU A 142 -3.29 -1.49 -3.26
C LEU A 142 -4.05 -1.41 -4.59
N SER A 143 -5.10 -0.59 -4.68
CA SER A 143 -5.82 -0.35 -5.94
C SER A 143 -4.90 0.29 -6.98
N LEU A 144 -4.17 1.34 -6.60
CA LEU A 144 -3.22 2.03 -7.47
C LEU A 144 -2.12 1.08 -7.96
N LEU A 145 -1.56 0.24 -7.07
CA LEU A 145 -0.54 -0.75 -7.42
C LEU A 145 -1.02 -1.75 -8.49
N ARG A 146 -2.28 -2.18 -8.43
CA ARG A 146 -2.86 -3.07 -9.45
C ARG A 146 -2.96 -2.40 -10.81
N THR A 147 -3.35 -1.12 -10.84
CA THR A 147 -3.38 -0.33 -12.08
C THR A 147 -1.97 -0.11 -12.62
N VAL A 148 -1.03 0.29 -11.77
CA VAL A 148 0.38 0.47 -12.14
C VAL A 148 0.98 -0.82 -12.66
N ARG A 149 0.73 -1.97 -12.02
CA ARG A 149 1.11 -3.29 -12.53
C ARG A 149 0.61 -3.49 -13.96
N LEU A 150 -0.70 -3.38 -14.18
CA LEU A 150 -1.32 -3.60 -15.49
C LEU A 150 -0.72 -2.68 -16.56
N GLN A 151 -0.54 -1.40 -16.24
CA GLN A 151 0.02 -0.44 -17.19
C GLN A 151 1.51 -0.69 -17.44
N SER A 152 2.28 -1.04 -16.41
CA SER A 152 3.72 -1.30 -16.56
C SER A 152 3.98 -2.47 -17.51
N VAL A 153 3.19 -3.54 -17.41
CA VAL A 153 3.29 -4.71 -18.32
C VAL A 153 3.00 -4.30 -19.76
N LYS A 154 1.98 -3.48 -20.01
CA LYS A 154 1.66 -2.96 -21.36
C LYS A 154 2.80 -2.11 -21.92
N LEU A 155 3.37 -1.25 -21.08
CA LEU A 155 4.44 -0.32 -21.46
C LEU A 155 5.80 -1.01 -21.62
N ARG A 156 6.00 -2.19 -21.04
CA ARG A 156 7.28 -2.92 -21.03
C ARG A 156 7.92 -3.02 -22.40
N GLN A 157 7.15 -3.35 -23.44
CA GLN A 157 7.67 -3.52 -24.80
C GLN A 157 8.20 -2.22 -25.43
N PHE A 158 7.79 -1.06 -24.90
CA PHE A 158 8.18 0.26 -25.38
C PHE A 158 9.28 0.90 -24.54
N MET A 159 9.72 0.26 -23.45
CA MET A 159 10.79 0.79 -22.59
C MET A 159 12.18 0.55 -23.19
N PRO A 160 13.15 1.45 -22.95
CA PRO A 160 12.99 2.85 -22.51
C PRO A 160 12.21 3.68 -23.51
N ILE A 161 11.35 4.57 -23.02
CA ILE A 161 10.65 5.56 -23.84
C ILE A 161 11.56 6.78 -24.02
N THR A 162 12.56 6.70 -24.92
CA THR A 162 13.52 7.79 -25.19
C THR A 162 13.75 7.98 -26.68
N ALA A 163 13.94 9.22 -27.14
CA ALA A 163 14.14 9.49 -28.57
C ALA A 163 15.31 8.69 -29.20
N SER A 164 16.35 8.40 -28.42
CA SER A 164 17.47 7.56 -28.85
C SER A 164 17.07 6.09 -29.00
N SER A 165 16.31 5.52 -28.05
CA SER A 165 15.91 4.11 -28.11
C SER A 165 14.98 3.81 -29.29
N PHE A 166 14.07 4.74 -29.60
CA PHE A 166 13.19 4.64 -30.76
C PHE A 166 13.97 4.68 -32.08
N ARG A 167 15.02 5.53 -32.14
CA ARG A 167 15.90 5.62 -33.31
C ARG A 167 16.76 4.37 -33.49
N GLU A 168 17.35 3.87 -32.41
CA GLU A 168 18.22 2.69 -32.42
C GLU A 168 17.47 1.40 -32.81
N ARG A 169 16.19 1.28 -32.42
CA ARG A 169 15.35 0.13 -32.77
C ARG A 169 14.66 0.24 -34.12
N ASN A 170 14.88 1.33 -34.87
CA ASN A 170 14.25 1.59 -36.17
C ASN A 170 12.72 1.42 -36.14
N PHE A 171 12.06 1.96 -35.11
CA PHE A 171 10.60 1.88 -35.03
C PHE A 171 9.95 2.57 -36.23
N SER A 172 8.92 1.95 -36.80
CA SER A 172 8.07 2.61 -37.79
C SER A 172 7.30 3.77 -37.16
N ALA A 173 6.77 4.66 -37.99
CA ALA A 173 5.86 5.71 -37.53
C ALA A 173 4.68 5.11 -36.73
N ASP A 174 4.08 4.04 -37.25
CA ASP A 174 2.98 3.33 -36.59
C ASP A 174 3.39 2.76 -35.22
N GLN A 175 4.62 2.23 -35.07
CA GLN A 175 5.12 1.72 -33.79
C GLN A 175 5.37 2.83 -32.78
N PHE A 176 5.83 4.00 -33.23
CA PHE A 176 6.00 5.16 -32.38
C PHE A 176 4.64 5.71 -31.92
N GLU A 177 3.67 5.85 -32.84
CA GLU A 177 2.31 6.28 -32.52
C GLU A 177 1.64 5.31 -31.54
N LEU A 178 1.80 4.00 -31.75
CA LEU A 178 1.29 2.99 -30.82
C LEU A 178 1.93 3.11 -29.43
N ALA A 179 3.24 3.35 -29.35
CA ALA A 179 3.93 3.53 -28.08
C ALA A 179 3.42 4.78 -27.34
N LEU A 180 3.25 5.90 -28.05
CA LEU A 180 2.71 7.13 -27.49
C LEU A 180 1.26 6.95 -27.02
N ALA A 181 0.40 6.37 -27.86
CA ALA A 181 -1.00 6.10 -27.50
C ALA A 181 -1.10 5.15 -26.29
N THR A 182 -0.22 4.15 -26.20
CA THR A 182 -0.16 3.25 -25.04
C THR A 182 0.27 4.02 -23.79
N PHE A 183 1.29 4.87 -23.89
CA PHE A 183 1.75 5.72 -22.79
C PHE A 183 0.65 6.65 -22.29
N GLU A 184 -0.01 7.39 -23.18
CA GLU A 184 -1.12 8.29 -22.83
C GLU A 184 -2.28 7.53 -22.17
N SER A 185 -2.68 6.39 -22.73
CA SER A 185 -3.72 5.53 -22.16
C SER A 185 -3.36 5.00 -20.77
N SER A 186 -2.10 4.57 -20.58
CA SER A 186 -1.59 4.11 -19.30
C SER A 186 -1.55 5.21 -18.25
N MET A 187 -1.07 6.40 -18.62
CA MET A 187 -1.06 7.56 -17.71
C MET A 187 -2.48 8.02 -17.38
N GLY A 188 -3.41 7.97 -18.34
CA GLY A 188 -4.83 8.25 -18.11
C GLY A 188 -5.48 7.28 -17.12
N ALA A 189 -5.15 5.98 -17.23
CA ALA A 189 -5.64 4.97 -16.29
C ALA A 189 -5.10 5.19 -14.86
N ILE A 190 -3.80 5.46 -14.72
CA ILE A 190 -3.19 5.79 -13.42
C ILE A 190 -3.78 7.08 -12.86
N GLY A 191 -3.91 8.12 -13.69
CA GLY A 191 -4.48 9.41 -13.31
C GLY A 191 -5.92 9.31 -12.83
N LYS A 192 -6.73 8.43 -13.43
CA LYS A 192 -8.11 8.18 -12.97
C LYS A 192 -8.15 7.63 -11.54
N ASP A 193 -7.25 6.73 -11.19
CA ASP A 193 -7.16 6.21 -9.82
C ASP A 193 -6.75 7.31 -8.83
N LEU A 194 -5.83 8.20 -9.23
CA LEU A 194 -5.40 9.34 -8.41
C LEU A 194 -6.50 10.40 -8.25
N GLN A 195 -7.29 10.68 -9.29
CA GLN A 195 -8.39 11.65 -9.24
C GLN A 195 -9.50 11.26 -8.26
N ASN A 196 -9.70 9.97 -8.04
CA ASN A 196 -10.68 9.48 -7.08
C ASN A 196 -10.27 9.73 -5.63
N VAL A 197 -9.03 10.17 -5.38
CA VAL A 197 -8.50 10.37 -4.04
C VAL A 197 -8.53 11.83 -3.60
N GLN A 198 -9.69 12.49 -3.70
CA GLN A 198 -9.91 13.92 -3.39
C GLN A 198 -9.62 14.35 -1.93
N GLY A 199 -8.39 14.18 -1.45
CA GLY A 199 -7.82 14.91 -0.33
C GLY A 199 -7.21 16.21 -0.85
N ALA A 200 -7.31 17.30 -0.08
CA ALA A 200 -6.82 18.62 -0.46
C ALA A 200 -5.30 18.61 -0.67
N TYR A 201 -4.85 18.34 -1.90
CA TYR A 201 -3.48 18.52 -2.31
C TYR A 201 -3.24 19.98 -2.69
N THR A 202 -2.43 20.69 -1.91
CA THR A 202 -1.90 21.98 -2.32
C THR A 202 -0.66 21.74 -3.19
N MET A 203 -0.70 22.22 -4.44
CA MET A 203 0.38 22.09 -5.44
C MET A 203 1.75 22.65 -4.98
N ASP A 204 1.78 23.37 -3.86
CA ASP A 204 3.00 23.90 -3.24
C ASP A 204 4.01 22.81 -2.84
N HIS A 205 3.57 21.57 -2.61
CA HIS A 205 4.46 20.45 -2.25
C HIS A 205 5.03 19.69 -3.46
N ALA A 206 4.37 19.71 -4.63
CA ALA A 206 4.88 19.11 -5.86
C ALA A 206 6.15 19.83 -6.36
N ALA A 207 6.16 21.16 -6.24
CA ALA A 207 7.26 22.01 -6.68
C ALA A 207 8.57 21.78 -5.91
N ALA A 208 8.50 21.22 -4.70
CA ALA A 208 9.66 20.86 -3.91
C ALA A 208 10.31 19.52 -4.34
N PHE A 209 9.55 18.66 -5.04
CA PHE A 209 10.00 17.33 -5.47
C PHE A 209 10.66 17.36 -6.86
N LEU A 210 10.41 18.40 -7.65
CA LEU A 210 10.93 18.58 -9.02
C LEU A 210 12.15 19.52 -9.09
N LYS A 211 12.76 19.84 -7.94
CA LYS A 211 14.01 20.59 -7.82
C LYS A 211 15.10 19.68 -7.27
#